data_AF-F4R561-F1
#
_entry.id   AF-F4R561-F1
#
_cell.length_a   1.000
_cell.length_b   1.000
_cell.length_c   1.000
_cell.angle_alpha   90.00
_cell.angle_beta   90.00
_cell.angle_gamma   90.00
#
_symmetry.space_group_name_H-M   'P 1'
#
loop_
_entity.id
_entity.type
_entity.pdbx_description
1 polymer ?
#
loop_
_entity_poly.entity_id
_entity_poly.type
_entity_poly.pdbx_seq_one_letter_code
_entity_poly.pdbx_strand_id
1 'polypeptide(L)'
;MLNLSHNLITLFSGFGRLQHLTIRAPERTAILANCFIEPIKHLPLLESLELAHVLMGDGAEYENLPTCISNLTNLKQLILKDVELLDRGWAYHKSPPQLVNLVIHDCLPLRISDMPWFIETWVPQLTHFDIKFHNEVSDIDHNLPIFDPDDYLISLPALTHLTIWPNDDCPFIRSFADCKTLRHLKVYQLPNYDAFDYLSDMESEEVSELSDFLTSHVFPNLKTVALHIDYDIWPLDPASLKRLKGICRSKGIRFSKVAENAKEKLLHNPMHFHC
;
A
#
# COMPACT_ATOMS: atom_id res chain seq x y z
N MET A 1 6.21 -9.39 -29.33
CA MET A 1 5.18 -9.09 -28.30
C MET A 1 3.75 -9.21 -28.81
N LEU A 2 3.43 -8.79 -30.05
CA LEU A 2 2.06 -8.84 -30.61
C LEU A 2 1.32 -10.19 -30.46
N ASN A 3 2.05 -11.31 -30.53
CA ASN A 3 1.47 -12.65 -30.38
C ASN A 3 0.94 -12.91 -28.95
N LEU A 4 1.59 -12.39 -27.90
CA LEU A 4 1.16 -12.61 -26.52
C LEU A 4 -0.17 -11.90 -26.21
N SER A 5 -0.27 -10.62 -26.57
CA SER A 5 -1.50 -9.84 -26.35
C SER A 5 -2.70 -10.48 -27.06
N HIS A 6 -2.54 -10.90 -28.33
CA HIS A 6 -3.61 -11.56 -29.07
C HIS A 6 -4.06 -12.89 -28.43
N ASN A 7 -3.11 -13.71 -27.97
CA ASN A 7 -3.43 -14.96 -27.29
C ASN A 7 -4.17 -14.71 -25.97
N LEU A 8 -3.77 -13.69 -25.21
CA LEU A 8 -4.43 -13.30 -23.97
C LEU A 8 -5.84 -12.75 -24.23
N ILE A 9 -6.05 -11.95 -25.28
CA ILE A 9 -7.40 -11.49 -25.68
C ILE A 9 -8.30 -12.69 -25.96
N THR A 10 -7.81 -13.66 -26.76
CA THR A 10 -8.57 -14.87 -27.10
C THR A 10 -8.90 -15.68 -25.85
N LEU A 11 -7.92 -15.84 -24.96
CA LEU A 11 -8.07 -16.56 -23.70
C LEU A 11 -9.08 -15.88 -22.78
N PHE A 12 -8.94 -14.57 -22.54
CA PHE A 12 -9.79 -13.81 -21.62
C PHE A 12 -11.21 -13.63 -22.13
N SER A 13 -11.39 -13.53 -23.45
CA SER A 13 -12.73 -13.55 -24.07
C SER A 13 -13.49 -14.85 -23.79
N GLY A 14 -12.78 -15.98 -23.67
CA GLY A 14 -13.35 -17.26 -23.23
C GLY A 14 -13.65 -17.33 -21.73
N PHE A 15 -13.07 -16.43 -20.93
CA PHE A 15 -13.21 -16.37 -19.48
C PHE A 15 -14.10 -15.21 -19.01
N GLY A 16 -15.22 -14.95 -19.69
CA GLY A 16 -16.15 -13.85 -19.33
C GLY A 16 -16.74 -13.91 -17.91
N ARG A 17 -16.45 -14.97 -17.12
CA ARG A 17 -16.81 -15.13 -15.70
C ARG A 17 -15.63 -14.99 -14.73
N LEU A 18 -14.45 -14.62 -15.21
CA LEU A 18 -13.27 -14.46 -14.36
C LEU A 18 -13.46 -13.25 -13.45
N GLN A 19 -13.45 -13.48 -12.14
CA GLN A 19 -13.61 -12.45 -11.12
C GLN A 19 -12.27 -12.04 -10.47
N HIS A 20 -11.25 -12.90 -10.54
CA HIS A 20 -9.97 -12.67 -9.89
C HIS A 20 -8.86 -12.90 -10.90
N LEU A 21 -7.97 -11.92 -11.05
CA LEU A 21 -6.83 -11.99 -11.95
C LEU A 21 -5.58 -11.49 -11.22
N THR A 22 -4.53 -12.30 -11.29
CA THR A 22 -3.19 -11.92 -10.84
C THR A 22 -2.25 -11.98 -12.02
N ILE A 23 -1.57 -10.86 -12.30
CA ILE A 23 -0.50 -10.75 -13.29
C ILE A 23 0.76 -10.37 -12.54
N ARG A 24 1.72 -11.30 -12.50
CA ARG A 24 2.97 -11.15 -11.76
C ARG A 24 4.14 -11.65 -12.58
N ALA A 25 5.19 -10.83 -12.70
CA ALA A 25 6.47 -11.30 -13.21
C ALA A 25 7.25 -12.06 -12.10
N PRO A 26 8.18 -12.97 -12.47
CA PRO A 26 9.20 -13.44 -11.55
C PRO A 26 9.99 -12.30 -10.90
N GLU A 27 10.54 -12.54 -9.71
CA GLU A 27 11.41 -11.58 -9.02
C GLU A 27 12.54 -11.09 -9.94
N ARG A 28 12.84 -9.78 -9.91
CA ARG A 28 13.87 -9.12 -10.74
C ARG A 28 13.60 -9.13 -12.25
N THR A 29 12.41 -9.49 -12.66
CA THR A 29 11.93 -9.34 -14.03
C THR A 29 10.66 -8.51 -14.02
N ALA A 30 10.20 -8.10 -15.20
CA ALA A 30 8.95 -7.38 -15.28
C ALA A 30 8.15 -7.71 -16.53
N ILE A 31 6.84 -7.48 -16.44
CA ILE A 31 5.91 -7.59 -17.55
C ILE A 31 5.56 -6.18 -18.03
N LEU A 32 5.66 -5.97 -19.33
CA LEU A 32 5.23 -4.71 -19.94
C LEU A 32 3.71 -4.62 -19.92
N ALA A 33 3.17 -3.49 -19.43
CA ALA A 33 1.72 -3.32 -19.30
C ALA A 33 0.96 -3.47 -20.63
N ASN A 34 1.58 -3.10 -21.76
CA ASN A 34 0.99 -3.26 -23.09
C ASN A 34 0.67 -4.72 -23.47
N CYS A 35 1.23 -5.70 -22.76
CA CYS A 35 0.93 -7.11 -23.00
C CYS A 35 -0.46 -7.51 -22.51
N PHE A 36 -1.02 -6.78 -21.54
CA PHE A 36 -2.24 -7.17 -20.84
C PHE A 36 -3.30 -6.08 -20.68
N ILE A 37 -3.01 -4.81 -20.96
CA ILE A 37 -4.00 -3.72 -20.89
C ILE A 37 -5.25 -4.04 -21.74
N GLU A 38 -5.05 -4.43 -23.01
CA GLU A 38 -6.18 -4.76 -23.90
C GLU A 38 -6.91 -6.04 -23.47
N PRO A 39 -6.23 -7.18 -23.19
CA PRO A 39 -6.88 -8.36 -22.62
C PRO A 39 -7.79 -8.07 -21.42
N ILE A 40 -7.34 -7.27 -20.45
CA ILE A 40 -8.09 -7.00 -19.21
C ILE A 40 -9.45 -6.35 -19.50
N LYS A 41 -9.58 -5.53 -20.56
CA LYS A 41 -10.86 -4.90 -20.94
C LYS A 41 -11.96 -5.91 -21.27
N HIS A 42 -11.59 -7.14 -21.64
CA HIS A 42 -12.52 -8.22 -21.93
C HIS A 42 -13.03 -8.96 -20.69
N LEU A 43 -12.69 -8.49 -19.48
CA LEU A 43 -13.09 -9.07 -18.21
C LEU A 43 -14.06 -8.15 -17.44
N PRO A 44 -15.31 -7.97 -17.93
CA PRO A 44 -16.25 -7.00 -17.35
C PRO A 44 -16.69 -7.35 -15.91
N LEU A 45 -16.55 -8.62 -15.50
CA LEU A 45 -16.91 -9.11 -14.18
C LEU A 45 -15.72 -9.19 -13.22
N LEU A 46 -14.57 -8.60 -13.57
CA LEU A 46 -13.39 -8.65 -12.72
C LEU A 46 -13.63 -7.86 -11.41
N GLU A 47 -13.57 -8.56 -10.28
CA GLU A 47 -13.76 -8.00 -8.94
C GLU A 47 -12.43 -7.74 -8.22
N SER A 48 -11.38 -8.47 -8.57
CA SER A 48 -10.04 -8.34 -7.98
C SER A 48 -8.95 -8.40 -9.05
N LEU A 49 -8.04 -7.44 -9.00
CA LEU A 49 -6.87 -7.38 -9.88
C LEU A 49 -5.60 -7.19 -9.04
N GLU A 50 -4.63 -8.07 -9.24
CA GLU A 50 -3.26 -7.91 -8.73
C GLU A 50 -2.29 -7.74 -9.90
N LEU A 51 -1.51 -6.66 -9.84
CA LEU A 51 -0.41 -6.35 -10.76
C LEU A 51 0.88 -6.29 -9.96
N ALA A 52 1.86 -7.12 -10.31
CA ALA A 52 3.15 -7.18 -9.64
C ALA A 52 4.32 -7.21 -10.64
N HIS A 53 5.32 -6.35 -10.42
CA HIS A 53 6.50 -6.18 -11.27
C HIS A 53 6.12 -5.79 -12.71
N VAL A 54 5.51 -4.61 -12.85
CA VAL A 54 4.96 -4.12 -14.12
C VAL A 54 5.69 -2.85 -14.55
N LEU A 55 6.18 -2.86 -15.78
CA LEU A 55 6.87 -1.72 -16.40
C LEU A 55 6.01 -1.05 -17.48
N MET A 56 6.30 0.22 -17.71
CA MET A 56 5.86 0.93 -18.90
C MET A 56 6.57 0.35 -20.14
N GLY A 57 5.83 0.14 -21.22
CA GLY A 57 6.43 -0.22 -22.51
C GLY A 57 6.95 1.02 -23.25
N ASP A 58 7.93 0.85 -24.11
CA ASP A 58 8.42 1.91 -25.00
C ASP A 58 7.29 2.37 -25.94
N GLY A 59 6.81 3.61 -25.77
CA GLY A 59 5.85 4.25 -26.68
C GLY A 59 4.72 4.99 -25.98
N ALA A 60 4.69 6.32 -26.15
CA ALA A 60 3.78 7.25 -25.47
C ALA A 60 2.31 7.25 -25.94
N GLU A 61 1.88 6.26 -26.74
CA GLU A 61 0.58 6.30 -27.43
C GLU A 61 -0.48 5.30 -26.92
N TYR A 62 -0.16 4.47 -25.92
CA TYR A 62 -1.11 3.50 -25.42
C TYR A 62 -2.02 4.10 -24.36
N GLU A 63 -3.32 3.78 -24.42
CA GLU A 63 -4.26 4.07 -23.34
C GLU A 63 -3.63 3.72 -21.99
N ASN A 64 -3.42 4.75 -21.17
CA ASN A 64 -2.70 4.61 -19.92
C ASN A 64 -3.45 3.60 -19.05
N LEU A 65 -2.72 2.70 -18.37
CA LEU A 65 -3.24 1.70 -17.41
C LEU A 65 -4.36 2.24 -16.48
N PRO A 66 -4.30 3.49 -15.94
CA PRO A 66 -5.39 4.12 -15.21
C PRO A 66 -6.76 4.08 -15.91
N THR A 67 -6.77 4.35 -17.21
CA THR A 67 -8.00 4.38 -18.02
C THR A 67 -8.59 2.98 -18.11
N CYS A 68 -7.77 1.98 -18.37
CA CYS A 68 -8.21 0.59 -18.42
C CYS A 68 -8.81 0.16 -17.07
N ILE A 69 -8.12 0.44 -15.96
CA ILE A 69 -8.61 0.14 -14.61
C ILE A 69 -9.92 0.88 -14.33
N SER A 70 -10.04 2.16 -14.69
CA SER A 70 -11.26 2.97 -14.46
C SER A 70 -12.52 2.37 -15.10
N ASN A 71 -12.37 1.62 -16.20
CA ASN A 71 -13.47 0.98 -16.91
C ASN A 71 -13.91 -0.35 -16.28
N LEU A 72 -13.15 -0.90 -15.32
CA LEU A 72 -13.50 -2.12 -14.60
C LEU A 72 -14.54 -1.85 -13.52
N THR A 73 -15.79 -1.62 -13.94
CA THR A 73 -16.88 -1.16 -13.05
C THR A 73 -17.24 -2.07 -11.88
N ASN A 74 -16.84 -3.34 -11.93
CA ASN A 74 -17.03 -4.32 -10.85
C ASN A 74 -15.79 -4.51 -9.97
N LEU A 75 -14.68 -3.80 -10.25
CA LEU A 75 -13.44 -3.96 -9.50
C LEU A 75 -13.60 -3.41 -8.08
N LYS A 76 -13.49 -4.30 -7.10
CA LYS A 76 -13.58 -4.01 -5.66
C LYS A 76 -12.21 -3.96 -5.00
N GLN A 77 -11.26 -4.70 -5.55
CA GLN A 77 -9.91 -4.82 -5.02
C GLN A 77 -8.87 -4.60 -6.10
N LEU A 78 -7.90 -3.75 -5.78
CA LEU A 78 -6.71 -3.55 -6.60
C LEU A 78 -5.45 -3.68 -5.74
N ILE A 79 -4.52 -4.49 -6.22
CA ILE A 79 -3.20 -4.68 -5.61
C ILE A 79 -2.15 -4.29 -6.64
N LEU A 80 -1.32 -3.30 -6.30
CA LEU A 80 -0.21 -2.81 -7.09
C LEU A 80 1.07 -3.04 -6.31
N LYS A 81 2.00 -3.83 -6.87
CA LYS A 81 3.30 -4.11 -6.27
C LYS A 81 4.39 -3.86 -7.30
N ASP A 82 5.33 -2.96 -7.04
CA ASP A 82 6.43 -2.68 -7.98
C ASP A 82 5.90 -2.37 -9.39
N VAL A 83 5.00 -1.38 -9.46
CA VAL A 83 4.36 -0.92 -10.70
C VAL A 83 4.91 0.46 -11.05
N GLU A 84 5.74 0.53 -12.09
CA GLU A 84 6.39 1.77 -12.57
C GLU A 84 5.45 2.72 -13.35
N LEU A 85 4.15 2.47 -13.28
CA LEU A 85 3.14 3.28 -13.96
C LEU A 85 2.36 4.17 -13.00
N LEU A 86 2.51 3.97 -11.69
CA LEU A 86 1.71 4.65 -10.67
C LEU A 86 2.26 6.05 -10.40
N ASP A 87 1.83 7.02 -11.20
CA ASP A 87 2.24 8.43 -11.11
C ASP A 87 1.07 9.37 -10.77
N ARG A 88 1.36 10.68 -10.69
CA ARG A 88 0.34 11.73 -10.50
C ARG A 88 -0.76 11.71 -11.57
N GLY A 89 -0.48 11.15 -12.75
CA GLY A 89 -1.43 11.06 -13.86
C GLY A 89 -2.69 10.29 -13.49
N TRP A 90 -2.59 9.31 -12.60
CA TRP A 90 -3.72 8.48 -12.15
C TRP A 90 -4.86 9.28 -11.54
N ALA A 91 -4.55 10.36 -10.82
CA ALA A 91 -5.55 11.20 -10.19
C ALA A 91 -6.36 12.05 -11.19
N TYR A 92 -5.97 12.12 -12.46
CA TYR A 92 -6.82 12.67 -13.52
C TYR A 92 -7.88 11.69 -14.03
N HIS A 93 -7.77 10.41 -13.66
CA HIS A 93 -8.73 9.39 -14.02
C HIS A 93 -9.70 9.13 -12.86
N LYS A 94 -10.91 8.65 -13.17
CA LYS A 94 -11.84 8.18 -12.14
C LYS A 94 -11.37 6.82 -11.64
N SER A 95 -11.49 6.56 -10.33
CA SER A 95 -11.36 5.19 -9.85
C SER A 95 -12.52 4.32 -10.32
N PRO A 96 -12.34 2.99 -10.31
CA PRO A 96 -13.45 2.07 -10.43
C PRO A 96 -14.50 2.37 -9.35
N PRO A 97 -15.80 2.49 -9.70
CA PRO A 97 -16.84 2.95 -8.79
C PRO A 97 -17.09 2.01 -7.59
N GLN A 98 -16.64 0.77 -7.64
CA GLN A 98 -16.76 -0.21 -6.56
C GLN A 98 -15.46 -0.46 -5.80
N LEU A 99 -14.36 0.25 -6.13
CA LEU A 99 -13.06 0.02 -5.51
C LEU A 99 -13.12 0.43 -4.04
N VAL A 100 -12.93 -0.55 -3.15
CA VAL A 100 -12.98 -0.37 -1.69
C VAL A 100 -11.73 -0.86 -0.99
N ASN A 101 -10.91 -1.67 -1.67
CA ASN A 101 -9.67 -2.24 -1.15
C ASN A 101 -8.52 -1.89 -2.09
N LEU A 102 -7.51 -1.19 -1.57
CA LEU A 102 -6.33 -0.82 -2.32
C LEU A 102 -5.07 -1.21 -1.57
N VAL A 103 -4.16 -1.89 -2.27
CA VAL A 103 -2.81 -2.21 -1.79
C VAL A 103 -1.81 -1.58 -2.74
N ILE A 104 -0.87 -0.78 -2.23
CA ILE A 104 0.21 -0.16 -2.99
C ILE A 104 1.53 -0.47 -2.29
N HIS A 105 2.36 -1.32 -2.89
CA HIS A 105 3.69 -1.65 -2.38
C HIS A 105 4.77 -1.27 -3.39
N ASP A 106 5.82 -0.61 -2.89
CA ASP A 106 7.09 -0.42 -3.59
C ASP A 106 6.93 0.16 -5.02
N CYS A 107 5.92 1.02 -5.25
CA CYS A 107 5.68 1.64 -6.56
C CYS A 107 6.48 2.93 -6.70
N LEU A 108 7.67 2.85 -7.32
CA LEU A 108 8.67 3.92 -7.42
C LEU A 108 8.16 5.30 -7.88
N PRO A 109 7.32 5.43 -8.92
CA PRO A 109 6.95 6.76 -9.41
C PRO A 109 6.01 7.52 -8.46
N LEU A 110 5.38 6.82 -7.52
CA LEU A 110 4.47 7.41 -6.55
C LEU A 110 5.25 7.95 -5.36
N ARG A 111 5.57 9.24 -5.41
CA ARG A 111 6.24 9.92 -4.30
C ARG A 111 5.30 10.02 -3.09
N ILE A 112 5.88 9.93 -1.90
CA ILE A 112 5.15 10.08 -0.63
C ILE A 112 4.40 11.42 -0.55
N SER A 113 4.99 12.50 -1.06
CA SER A 113 4.40 13.84 -1.09
C SER A 113 3.22 13.98 -2.05
N ASP A 114 3.09 13.09 -3.03
CA ASP A 114 1.99 13.07 -3.99
C ASP A 114 0.81 12.25 -3.49
N MET A 115 1.06 11.41 -2.49
CA MET A 115 0.12 10.41 -2.04
C MET A 115 -1.18 10.97 -1.47
N PRO A 116 -1.15 12.06 -0.66
CA PRO A 116 -2.38 12.64 -0.13
C PRO A 116 -3.34 13.07 -1.24
N TRP A 117 -2.85 13.83 -2.22
CA TRP A 117 -3.65 14.27 -3.36
C TRP A 117 -4.11 13.09 -4.23
N PHE A 118 -3.23 12.10 -4.47
CA PHE A 118 -3.56 10.90 -5.23
C PHE A 118 -4.72 10.13 -4.59
N ILE A 119 -4.65 9.85 -3.28
CA ILE A 119 -5.67 9.07 -2.57
C ILE A 119 -7.01 9.80 -2.57
N GLU A 120 -7.02 11.08 -2.20
CA GLU A 120 -8.25 11.86 -2.07
C GLU A 120 -8.98 12.04 -3.39
N THR A 121 -8.21 12.27 -4.47
CA THR A 121 -8.79 12.49 -5.79
C THR A 121 -9.23 11.18 -6.43
N TRP A 122 -8.39 10.15 -6.34
CA TRP A 122 -8.64 8.92 -7.08
C TRP A 122 -9.61 8.00 -6.33
N VAL A 123 -9.40 7.73 -5.04
CA VAL A 123 -10.07 6.64 -4.30
C VAL A 123 -10.65 7.08 -2.94
N PRO A 124 -11.55 8.08 -2.90
CA PRO A 124 -12.05 8.66 -1.64
C PRO A 124 -12.92 7.70 -0.80
N GLN A 125 -13.37 6.60 -1.40
CA GLN A 125 -14.33 5.65 -0.82
C GLN A 125 -13.69 4.38 -0.23
N LEU A 126 -12.36 4.35 -0.10
CA LEU A 126 -11.65 3.18 0.43
C LEU A 126 -12.11 2.82 1.84
N THR A 127 -12.25 1.51 2.05
CA THR A 127 -12.52 0.92 3.36
C THR A 127 -11.30 0.18 3.90
N HIS A 128 -10.45 -0.34 3.02
CA HIS A 128 -9.19 -0.98 3.35
C HIS A 128 -8.07 -0.36 2.52
N PHE A 129 -7.04 0.09 3.20
CA PHE A 129 -5.87 0.66 2.57
C PHE A 129 -4.60 0.06 3.16
N ASP A 130 -3.70 -0.37 2.30
CA ASP A 130 -2.47 -1.06 2.63
C ASP A 130 -1.34 -0.43 1.80
N ILE A 131 -0.38 0.20 2.47
CA ILE A 131 0.63 1.03 1.82
C ILE A 131 2.04 0.79 2.32
N LYS A 132 2.94 0.51 1.38
CA LYS A 132 4.38 0.40 1.59
C LYS A 132 5.09 1.21 0.52
N PHE A 133 5.83 2.22 0.92
CA PHE A 133 6.69 2.97 0.00
C PHE A 133 7.98 2.20 -0.25
N HIS A 134 8.57 2.44 -1.42
CA HIS A 134 9.88 1.91 -1.72
C HIS A 134 10.93 2.64 -0.85
N ASN A 135 11.75 1.89 -0.12
CA ASN A 135 12.85 2.43 0.68
C ASN A 135 14.08 2.65 -0.21
N GLU A 136 13.96 3.51 -1.22
CA GLU A 136 15.15 3.94 -1.94
C GLU A 136 15.89 4.90 -1.03
N VAL A 137 17.03 4.44 -0.52
CA VAL A 137 18.04 5.25 0.18
C VAL A 137 18.56 6.26 -0.82
N SER A 138 17.78 7.32 -1.00
CA SER A 138 18.21 8.62 -1.40
C SER A 138 19.38 8.72 -2.39
N ASP A 139 19.09 8.56 -3.68
CA ASP A 139 19.51 9.63 -4.60
C ASP A 139 18.54 10.82 -4.43
N ILE A 140 18.37 11.28 -3.17
CA ILE A 140 17.54 12.42 -2.83
C ILE A 140 18.17 13.60 -3.56
N ASP A 141 17.45 14.10 -4.55
CA ASP A 141 17.56 15.47 -4.96
C ASP A 141 17.31 16.32 -3.70
N HIS A 142 18.39 16.74 -3.02
CA HIS A 142 18.36 17.50 -1.77
C HIS A 142 17.59 18.83 -1.88
N ASN A 143 17.09 19.17 -3.07
CA ASN A 143 16.28 20.34 -3.33
C ASN A 143 14.77 20.09 -3.20
N LEU A 144 14.31 18.86 -2.97
CA LEU A 144 12.89 18.63 -2.73
C LEU A 144 12.48 19.16 -1.34
N PRO A 145 11.32 19.85 -1.24
CA PRO A 145 10.82 20.32 0.04
C PRO A 145 10.60 19.13 0.98
N ILE A 146 11.00 19.29 2.24
CA ILE A 146 10.76 18.32 3.30
C ILE A 146 9.25 18.12 3.40
N PHE A 147 8.79 16.88 3.28
CA PHE A 147 7.39 16.55 3.44
C PHE A 147 7.02 16.61 4.92
N ASP A 148 6.12 17.54 5.27
CA ASP A 148 5.51 17.62 6.60
C ASP A 148 4.13 16.94 6.56
N PRO A 149 3.93 15.77 7.19
CA PRO A 149 2.64 15.08 7.14
C PRO A 149 1.50 15.87 7.78
N ASP A 150 1.79 16.85 8.65
CA ASP A 150 0.75 17.68 9.28
C ASP A 150 0.15 18.69 8.28
N ASP A 151 0.87 19.01 7.19
CA ASP A 151 0.38 19.85 6.08
C ASP A 151 -0.50 19.07 5.09
N TYR A 152 -0.47 17.72 5.11
CA TYR A 152 -1.14 16.87 4.13
C TYR A 152 -2.03 15.80 4.79
N LEU A 153 -3.05 16.26 5.50
CA LEU A 153 -4.06 15.38 6.08
C LEU A 153 -4.88 14.68 4.99
N ILE A 154 -4.98 13.37 5.10
CA ILE A 154 -5.76 12.48 4.25
C ILE A 154 -7.12 12.24 4.89
N SER A 155 -8.18 12.66 4.20
CA SER A 155 -9.56 12.42 4.62
C SER A 155 -10.21 11.27 3.86
N LEU A 156 -10.13 10.06 4.43
CA LEU A 156 -10.86 8.89 3.94
C LEU A 156 -12.00 8.52 4.89
N PRO A 157 -13.22 9.08 4.72
CA PRO A 157 -14.30 8.93 5.69
C PRO A 157 -14.81 7.50 5.83
N ALA A 158 -14.59 6.63 4.84
CA ALA A 158 -14.99 5.22 4.88
C ALA A 158 -13.87 4.28 5.37
N LEU A 159 -12.66 4.78 5.64
CA LEU A 159 -11.51 3.95 5.94
C LEU A 159 -11.66 3.24 7.29
N THR A 160 -11.72 1.92 7.27
CA THR A 160 -11.86 1.09 8.47
C THR A 160 -10.61 0.29 8.79
N HIS A 161 -9.80 -0.04 7.79
CA HIS A 161 -8.57 -0.81 7.94
C HIS A 161 -7.43 -0.06 7.27
N LEU A 162 -6.40 0.25 8.04
CA LEU A 162 -5.16 0.83 7.55
C LEU A 162 -4.02 -0.12 7.88
N THR A 163 -3.24 -0.47 6.88
CA THR A 163 -1.97 -1.16 7.03
C THR A 163 -0.88 -0.25 6.48
N ILE A 164 0.12 0.05 7.30
CA ILE A 164 1.22 0.94 6.93
C ILE A 164 2.56 0.30 7.26
N TRP A 165 3.48 0.47 6.32
CA TRP A 165 4.90 0.25 6.52
C TRP A 165 5.44 1.66 6.65
N PRO A 166 5.89 2.06 7.86
CA PRO A 166 6.60 3.31 8.07
C PRO A 166 7.70 3.46 7.03
N ASN A 167 8.15 4.69 6.82
CA ASN A 167 9.33 4.99 6.04
C ASN A 167 10.22 5.83 6.96
N ASP A 168 11.51 5.51 7.03
CA ASP A 168 12.43 6.09 8.00
C ASP A 168 12.51 7.63 7.89
N ASP A 169 12.27 8.18 6.70
CA ASP A 169 12.35 9.61 6.43
C ASP A 169 11.03 10.37 6.71
N CYS A 170 9.93 9.66 6.96
CA CYS A 170 8.62 10.28 7.00
C CYS A 170 7.59 9.56 7.90
N PRO A 171 7.07 10.23 8.94
CA PRO A 171 5.97 9.72 9.75
C PRO A 171 4.61 9.84 9.05
N PHE A 172 4.48 9.20 7.88
CA PHE A 172 3.30 9.26 7.00
C PHE A 172 1.99 8.84 7.67
N ILE A 173 2.09 8.07 8.77
CA ILE A 173 0.94 7.67 9.58
C ILE A 173 0.12 8.87 10.08
N ARG A 174 0.78 10.01 10.35
CA ARG A 174 0.12 11.24 10.81
C ARG A 174 -0.89 11.78 9.81
N SER A 175 -0.64 11.59 8.51
CA SER A 175 -1.56 11.98 7.44
C SER A 175 -2.95 11.36 7.63
N PHE A 176 -3.09 10.21 8.30
CA PHE A 176 -4.39 9.56 8.54
C PHE A 176 -5.10 10.00 9.82
N ALA A 177 -4.66 11.10 10.46
CA ALA A 177 -5.26 11.62 11.69
C ALA A 177 -6.79 11.87 11.58
N ASP A 178 -7.29 12.20 10.39
CA ASP A 178 -8.70 12.51 10.14
C ASP A 178 -9.58 11.32 9.74
N CYS A 179 -9.01 10.12 9.65
CA CYS A 179 -9.75 8.88 9.39
C CYS A 179 -10.50 8.38 10.65
N LYS A 180 -11.55 9.10 11.09
CA LYS A 180 -12.26 8.80 12.37
C LYS A 180 -13.04 7.47 12.36
N THR A 181 -13.27 6.87 11.20
CA THR A 181 -13.92 5.56 11.04
C THR A 181 -12.94 4.38 11.15
N LEU A 182 -11.64 4.66 11.31
CA LEU A 182 -10.60 3.65 11.43
C LEU A 182 -10.88 2.72 12.61
N ARG A 183 -10.92 1.42 12.35
CA ARG A 183 -11.17 0.35 13.33
C ARG A 183 -9.95 -0.52 13.58
N HIS A 184 -9.14 -0.71 12.56
CA HIS A 184 -8.00 -1.61 12.57
C HIS A 184 -6.79 -0.87 12.00
N LEU A 185 -5.75 -0.73 12.82
CA LEU A 185 -4.47 -0.18 12.42
C LEU A 185 -3.41 -1.28 12.53
N LYS A 186 -2.73 -1.55 11.42
CA LYS A 186 -1.63 -2.50 11.34
C LYS A 186 -0.38 -1.74 10.93
N VAL A 187 0.67 -1.84 11.74
CA VAL A 187 1.94 -1.17 11.50
C VAL A 187 3.02 -2.23 11.41
N TYR A 188 3.79 -2.21 10.34
CA TYR A 188 5.00 -3.01 10.22
C TYR A 188 6.18 -2.25 10.76
N GLN A 189 7.12 -2.95 11.38
CA GLN A 189 8.43 -2.38 11.67
C GLN A 189 9.30 -2.55 10.41
N LEU A 190 9.95 -1.49 9.96
CA LEU A 190 10.96 -1.63 8.93
C LEU A 190 12.28 -2.14 9.55
N PRO A 191 12.96 -3.10 8.91
CA PRO A 191 14.36 -3.34 9.23
C PRO A 191 15.18 -2.15 8.73
N ASN A 192 15.86 -1.46 9.65
CA ASN A 192 16.84 -0.45 9.29
C ASN A 192 18.05 -1.15 8.67
N TYR A 193 18.18 -1.08 7.33
CA TYR A 193 19.26 -1.73 6.60
C TYR A 193 20.60 -0.98 6.69
N ASP A 194 20.58 0.30 7.06
CA ASP A 194 21.78 1.14 7.18
C ASP A 194 22.39 1.12 8.60
N ALA A 195 21.70 0.49 9.57
CA ALA A 195 22.14 0.38 10.96
C ALA A 195 23.36 -0.52 11.20
N PHE A 196 23.98 -1.10 10.16
CA PHE A 196 25.19 -1.90 10.33
C PHE A 196 26.39 -1.10 10.86
N ASP A 197 26.41 0.24 10.75
CA ASP A 197 27.52 1.07 11.24
C ASP A 197 27.19 2.03 12.40
N TYR A 198 25.92 2.27 12.75
CA TYR A 198 25.53 3.18 13.83
C TYR A 198 24.38 2.64 14.69
N LEU A 199 24.71 1.66 15.54
CA LEU A 199 23.83 1.13 16.58
C LEU A 199 23.54 2.22 17.64
N SER A 200 22.31 2.72 17.77
CA SER A 200 21.60 2.66 19.08
C SER A 200 20.26 3.40 19.22
N ASP A 201 19.92 4.44 18.44
CA ASP A 201 18.77 5.31 18.85
C ASP A 201 17.50 5.24 17.97
N MET A 202 17.60 4.83 16.70
CA MET A 202 16.51 4.94 15.71
C MET A 202 15.29 4.03 16.00
N GLU A 203 15.48 2.84 16.60
CA GLU A 203 14.36 1.89 16.82
C GLU A 203 13.28 2.42 17.77
N SER A 204 13.66 3.31 18.67
CA SER A 204 12.74 3.89 19.64
C SER A 204 11.79 4.91 19.00
N GLU A 205 12.15 5.46 17.84
CA GLU A 205 11.44 6.56 17.21
C GLU A 205 10.13 6.08 16.58
N GLU A 206 10.09 4.98 15.82
CA GLU A 206 8.85 4.50 15.18
C GLU A 206 7.74 4.15 16.19
N VAL A 207 8.10 3.42 17.27
CA VAL A 207 7.14 3.02 18.30
C VAL A 207 6.71 4.23 19.14
N SER A 208 7.62 5.18 19.37
CA SER A 208 7.30 6.44 20.03
C SER A 208 6.38 7.30 19.17
N GLU A 209 6.64 7.38 17.88
CA GLU A 209 5.85 8.09 16.88
C GLU A 209 4.43 7.52 16.80
N LEU A 210 4.28 6.21 16.72
CA LEU A 210 2.96 5.56 16.80
C LEU A 210 2.27 5.84 18.14
N SER A 211 3.01 5.87 19.24
CA SER A 211 2.48 6.20 20.57
C SER A 211 1.99 7.64 20.63
N ASP A 212 2.74 8.57 20.08
CA ASP A 212 2.43 10.00 20.05
C ASP A 212 1.25 10.27 19.11
N PHE A 213 1.23 9.67 17.92
CA PHE A 213 0.10 9.68 17.00
C PHE A 213 -1.20 9.23 17.68
N LEU A 214 -1.18 8.09 18.39
CA LEU A 214 -2.35 7.58 19.10
C LEU A 214 -2.73 8.42 20.33
N THR A 215 -1.78 9.15 20.92
CA THR A 215 -2.04 10.03 22.08
C THR A 215 -2.70 11.32 21.62
N SER A 216 -2.10 11.98 20.63
CA SER A 216 -2.49 13.30 20.11
C SER A 216 -3.82 13.28 19.37
N HIS A 217 -4.21 12.14 18.80
CA HIS A 217 -5.42 12.03 17.99
C HIS A 217 -6.50 11.15 18.65
N VAL A 218 -7.75 11.47 18.33
CA VAL A 218 -8.93 10.74 18.82
C VAL A 218 -9.49 9.88 17.70
N PHE A 219 -9.39 8.56 17.86
CA PHE A 219 -9.99 7.56 16.97
C PHE A 219 -11.14 6.85 17.68
N PRO A 220 -12.38 7.37 17.59
CA PRO A 220 -13.50 6.86 18.38
C PRO A 220 -13.87 5.41 18.04
N ASN A 221 -13.51 4.94 16.84
CA ASN A 221 -13.84 3.61 16.36
C ASN A 221 -12.67 2.62 16.40
N LEU A 222 -11.47 3.04 16.80
CA LEU A 222 -10.28 2.20 16.73
C LEU A 222 -10.37 1.08 17.77
N LYS A 223 -10.41 -0.17 17.30
CA LYS A 223 -10.58 -1.37 18.12
C LYS A 223 -9.29 -2.12 18.30
N THR A 224 -8.44 -2.15 17.27
CA THR A 224 -7.21 -2.95 17.29
C THR A 224 -6.03 -2.18 16.72
N VAL A 225 -4.89 -2.29 17.39
CA VAL A 225 -3.58 -1.92 16.88
C VAL A 225 -2.72 -3.17 16.86
N ALA A 226 -2.24 -3.55 15.68
CA ALA A 226 -1.34 -4.67 15.48
C ALA A 226 0.04 -4.17 15.05
N LEU A 227 1.07 -4.49 15.84
CA LEU A 227 2.45 -4.19 15.51
C LEU A 227 3.13 -5.48 15.02
N HIS A 228 3.55 -5.48 13.77
CA HIS A 228 4.23 -6.59 13.09
C HIS A 228 5.74 -6.37 13.17
N ILE A 229 6.44 -7.33 13.76
CA ILE A 229 7.85 -7.20 14.08
C ILE A 229 8.60 -8.40 13.53
N ASP A 230 9.71 -8.11 12.87
CA ASP A 230 10.70 -9.10 12.49
C ASP A 230 11.69 -9.31 13.65
N TYR A 231 11.40 -10.34 14.45
CA TYR A 231 12.18 -10.64 15.66
C TYR A 231 13.57 -11.18 15.37
N ASP A 232 13.78 -11.73 14.18
CA ASP A 232 15.08 -12.31 13.83
C ASP A 232 16.13 -11.22 13.65
N ILE A 233 15.70 -9.96 13.47
CA ILE A 233 16.58 -8.85 13.11
C ILE A 233 16.72 -7.85 14.26
N TRP A 234 15.62 -7.40 14.90
CA TRP A 234 15.68 -6.26 15.84
C TRP A 234 14.74 -6.37 17.07
N PRO A 235 15.26 -6.52 18.29
CA PRO A 235 14.44 -6.58 19.50
C PRO A 235 13.99 -5.17 19.95
N LEU A 236 12.71 -4.86 19.75
CA LEU A 236 12.12 -3.60 20.24
C LEU A 236 12.39 -3.30 21.71
N ASP A 237 12.66 -2.02 22.00
CA ASP A 237 12.75 -1.50 23.38
C ASP A 237 11.49 -1.87 24.19
N PRO A 238 11.64 -2.68 25.27
CA PRO A 238 10.53 -3.08 26.11
C PRO A 238 9.80 -1.89 26.75
N ALA A 239 10.48 -0.77 27.00
CA ALA A 239 9.86 0.41 27.61
C ALA A 239 8.90 1.10 26.63
N SER A 240 9.31 1.32 25.38
CA SER A 240 8.48 1.89 24.31
C SER A 240 7.26 1.01 24.02
N LEU A 241 7.44 -0.30 23.93
CA LEU A 241 6.33 -1.25 23.78
C LEU A 241 5.34 -1.20 24.96
N LYS A 242 5.87 -1.13 26.19
CA LYS A 242 5.05 -1.03 27.39
C LYS A 242 4.25 0.29 27.41
N ARG A 243 4.84 1.39 26.95
CA ARG A 243 4.18 2.69 26.78
C ARG A 243 3.03 2.58 25.77
N LEU A 244 3.29 2.10 24.55
CA LEU A 244 2.28 1.91 23.50
C LEU A 244 1.11 1.03 23.96
N LYS A 245 1.40 -0.10 24.61
CA LYS A 245 0.39 -0.99 25.19
C LYS A 245 -0.42 -0.29 26.28
N GLY A 246 0.23 0.55 27.09
CA GLY A 246 -0.42 1.38 28.10
C GLY A 246 -1.44 2.36 27.51
N ILE A 247 -1.06 3.05 26.43
CA ILE A 247 -1.92 3.99 25.67
C ILE A 247 -3.10 3.24 25.04
N CYS A 248 -2.84 2.12 24.37
CA CYS A 248 -3.92 1.32 23.78
C CYS A 248 -4.94 0.89 24.85
N ARG A 249 -4.46 0.38 25.99
CA ARG A 249 -5.32 -0.05 27.09
C ARG A 249 -6.14 1.10 27.69
N SER A 250 -5.56 2.29 27.89
CA SER A 250 -6.31 3.44 28.43
C SER A 250 -7.41 3.93 27.50
N LYS A 251 -7.26 3.70 26.18
CA LYS A 251 -8.28 4.01 25.16
C LYS A 251 -9.21 2.84 24.83
N GLY A 252 -9.11 1.69 25.53
CA GLY A 252 -9.92 0.50 25.24
C GLY A 252 -9.57 -0.22 23.93
N ILE A 253 -8.40 0.08 23.36
CA ILE A 253 -7.88 -0.50 22.12
C ILE A 253 -7.16 -1.80 22.44
N ARG A 254 -7.47 -2.86 21.69
CA ARG A 254 -6.75 -4.13 21.78
C ARG A 254 -5.40 -4.00 21.07
N PHE A 255 -4.32 -4.17 21.81
CA PHE A 255 -2.97 -4.23 21.27
C PHE A 255 -2.54 -5.67 21.05
N SER A 256 -2.05 -6.00 19.87
CA SER A 256 -1.44 -7.31 19.57
C SER A 256 -0.06 -7.13 18.94
N LYS A 257 0.89 -7.91 19.43
CA LYS A 257 2.22 -8.07 18.82
C LYS A 257 2.16 -9.31 17.94
N VAL A 258 2.49 -9.17 16.66
CA VAL A 258 2.55 -10.31 15.75
C VAL A 258 4.01 -10.53 15.39
N ALA A 259 4.54 -11.66 15.85
CA ALA A 259 5.83 -12.14 15.36
C ALA A 259 5.61 -12.61 13.93
N GLU A 260 6.28 -11.97 12.99
CA GLU A 260 6.37 -12.55 11.66
C GLU A 260 7.54 -13.51 11.65
N ASN A 261 7.25 -14.78 11.44
CA ASN A 261 8.30 -15.70 11.04
C ASN A 261 8.69 -15.30 9.61
N ALA A 262 9.86 -14.68 9.43
CA ALA A 262 10.37 -14.15 8.16
C ALA A 262 10.28 -15.16 6.99
N LYS A 263 10.20 -16.46 7.29
CA LYS A 263 10.02 -17.54 6.31
C LYS A 263 8.67 -17.57 5.58
N GLU A 264 7.58 -17.07 6.16
CA GLU A 264 6.27 -17.12 5.48
C GLU A 264 6.10 -16.01 4.44
N LYS A 265 6.75 -14.85 4.61
CA LYS A 265 6.64 -13.71 3.69
C LYS A 265 7.53 -13.79 2.45
N LEU A 266 8.72 -14.39 2.54
CA LEU A 266 9.62 -14.54 1.39
C LEU A 266 9.11 -15.56 0.36
N LEU A 267 8.13 -16.41 0.71
CA LEU A 267 7.71 -17.51 -0.16
C LEU A 267 6.26 -17.41 -0.63
N HIS A 268 5.28 -17.10 0.23
CA HIS A 268 3.87 -17.11 -0.19
C HIS A 268 2.96 -16.34 0.77
N ASN A 269 2.23 -15.33 0.28
CA ASN A 269 0.84 -15.18 0.69
C ASN A 269 0.01 -14.34 -0.30
N PRO A 270 -0.72 -14.97 -1.24
CA PRO A 270 -1.97 -14.39 -1.71
C PRO A 270 -2.93 -14.39 -0.51
N MET A 271 -3.42 -13.22 -0.09
CA MET A 271 -4.43 -13.16 0.96
C MET A 271 -5.66 -13.97 0.50
N HIS A 272 -5.88 -15.15 1.08
CA HIS A 272 -7.14 -15.88 0.93
C HIS A 272 -8.23 -15.13 1.68
N PHE A 273 -9.05 -14.36 0.95
CA PHE A 273 -10.33 -13.88 1.47
C PHE A 273 -11.32 -15.04 1.41
N HIS A 274 -11.81 -15.48 2.58
CA HIS A 274 -12.96 -16.37 2.62
C HIS A 274 -14.21 -15.60 2.18
N CYS A 275 -14.88 -16.09 1.14
CA CYS A 275 -16.23 -15.70 0.76
C CYS A 275 -17.24 -16.02 1.88
#